data_AF-A0A3C7VY33-F1
#
_entry.id   AF-A0A3C7VY33-F1
#
_cell.length_a   1.000
_cell.length_b   1.000
_cell.length_c   1.000
_cell.angle_alpha   90.00
_cell.angle_beta   90.00
_cell.angle_gamma   90.00
#
_symmetry.space_group_name_H-M   'P 1'
#
loop_
_entity.id
_entity.type
_entity.pdbx_description
1 polymer ?
#
loop_
_entity_poly.entity_id
_entity_poly.type
_entity_poly.pdbx_seq_one_letter_code
_entity_poly.pdbx_strand_id
1 'polypeptide(L)'
;MIASSTLAYGLLGAAPVALAQEQSTVLEEVIVTARKREESLQDIPVAVSAIGASDIQQLALNDLDDLAKVTAGLVFDNDFSRTANRPVIRGQANILGESGVAYFIDGVYITGSIADYDLQDVQRVEVVKGPQSALYGRNTYAGAINFITKDPGDEVGGNVQLQVAEDDQYQVTGSVSGPLIDGVLSGRLAGRYFERGAIFNSTFDGAGVGEQESQSISGLLRWTPGERTDIRFRAYYSELDDGQPALFRQPASANNCFQDNGSYYLGLGRYYCGEVEPRDITSDYSVQAPNAGDRVEQTQLSLKIEHQLNDSWTVTSITGWNDRDATQITEADYGPTSFQTSVFARFPLGPPPAPYGLVTAGALDFTFSFDDESEDWSQELRFDYDSDRLRASVGAYYFSQDSSNTDNRVLPANADALAAASFGARLAEEAAICAANPICITAFPVTPPSAVAPPPRNRSSSELENRAIFGLVSYDLTERLTLTVEGRYQEEEIDQVAISQVLGGPITRTTVSNETFDSFTPRITLDWQVNDDHLLYVLYAEGTKPGGFNGAAAIEGGVPSYDEEDLTSVEFGSKSLFLDGQLRLNTSVFFNE
;
A
#
# COMPACT_ATOMS: atom_id res chain seq x y z
N MET A 1 -41.40 -15.12 -72.23
CA MET A 1 -42.84 -15.22 -71.88
C MET A 1 -42.88 -16.09 -70.63
N ILE A 2 -43.10 -15.59 -69.42
CA ILE A 2 -44.28 -14.90 -68.88
C ILE A 2 -43.85 -13.78 -67.90
N ALA A 3 -44.34 -12.56 -68.19
CA ALA A 3 -44.77 -11.41 -67.36
C ALA A 3 -44.16 -11.18 -65.94
N SER A 4 -43.52 -10.03 -65.62
CA SER A 4 -44.00 -8.63 -65.44
C SER A 4 -44.74 -8.31 -64.12
N SER A 5 -44.37 -7.13 -63.57
CA SER A 5 -45.01 -6.26 -62.55
C SER A 5 -44.95 -6.71 -61.07
N THR A 6 -44.68 -5.85 -60.07
CA THR A 6 -45.17 -4.48 -59.88
C THR A 6 -44.29 -3.68 -58.90
N LEU A 7 -44.07 -2.39 -59.20
CA LEU A 7 -43.58 -1.36 -58.27
C LEU A 7 -44.63 -1.07 -57.20
N ALA A 8 -44.23 -0.97 -55.93
CA ALA A 8 -45.00 -0.30 -54.89
C ALA A 8 -44.17 0.84 -54.29
N TYR A 9 -44.57 2.07 -54.61
CA TYR A 9 -44.21 3.28 -53.84
C TYR A 9 -45.10 3.32 -52.60
N GLY A 10 -44.51 3.47 -51.41
CA GLY A 10 -45.25 3.57 -50.15
C GLY A 10 -44.49 4.35 -49.08
N LEU A 11 -44.79 5.66 -49.02
CA LEU A 11 -44.65 6.62 -47.92
C LEU A 11 -43.31 6.72 -47.16
N LEU A 12 -42.61 7.84 -47.40
CA LEU A 12 -41.69 8.49 -46.46
C LEU A 12 -42.45 8.88 -45.18
N GLY A 13 -42.34 8.06 -44.14
CA GLY A 13 -42.65 8.48 -42.78
C GLY A 13 -41.55 9.40 -42.27
N ALA A 14 -41.91 10.62 -41.89
CA ALA A 14 -41.02 11.52 -41.17
C ALA A 14 -40.60 10.84 -39.86
N ALA A 15 -39.30 10.55 -39.71
CA ALA A 15 -38.75 10.15 -38.43
C ALA A 15 -38.97 11.31 -37.44
N PRO A 16 -39.53 11.07 -36.24
CA PRO A 16 -39.53 12.09 -35.21
C PRO A 16 -38.06 12.43 -34.92
N VAL A 17 -37.72 13.71 -35.05
CA VAL A 17 -36.49 14.25 -34.50
C VAL A 17 -36.58 13.99 -32.99
N ALA A 18 -35.84 13.00 -32.52
CA ALA A 18 -35.62 12.82 -31.09
C ALA A 18 -35.00 14.14 -30.60
N LEU A 19 -35.74 14.86 -29.76
CA LEU A 19 -35.19 15.95 -28.99
C LEU A 19 -34.03 15.35 -28.20
N ALA A 20 -32.80 15.76 -28.53
CA ALA A 20 -31.66 15.50 -27.68
C ALA A 20 -32.02 16.04 -26.30
N GLN A 21 -32.15 15.16 -25.31
CA GLN A 21 -32.10 15.57 -23.92
C GLN A 21 -30.78 16.31 -23.74
N GLU A 22 -30.84 17.56 -23.26
CA GLU A 22 -29.67 18.25 -22.72
C GLU A 22 -29.10 17.35 -21.63
N GLN A 23 -28.09 16.56 -21.99
CA GLN A 23 -27.24 15.89 -21.03
C GLN A 23 -26.52 17.02 -20.31
N SER A 24 -26.83 17.24 -19.04
CA SER A 24 -26.22 18.30 -18.25
C SER A 24 -24.71 18.14 -18.32
N THR A 25 -24.03 19.06 -18.98
CA THR A 25 -22.57 19.10 -19.06
C THR A 25 -21.91 19.48 -17.73
N VAL A 26 -22.71 19.82 -16.71
CA VAL A 26 -22.27 20.15 -15.36
C VAL A 26 -21.62 18.91 -14.73
N LEU A 27 -20.42 19.08 -14.17
CA LEU A 27 -19.74 18.02 -13.45
C LEU A 27 -20.56 17.61 -12.22
N GLU A 28 -20.64 16.31 -11.98
CA GLU A 28 -21.29 15.79 -10.79
C GLU A 28 -20.57 16.30 -9.53
N GLU A 29 -21.38 16.60 -8.51
CA GLU A 29 -20.87 16.94 -7.19
C GLU A 29 -20.16 15.72 -6.61
N VAL A 30 -18.92 15.93 -6.16
CA VAL A 30 -18.12 14.85 -5.57
C VAL A 30 -18.10 15.06 -4.08
N ILE A 31 -18.73 14.14 -3.35
CA ILE A 31 -18.73 14.11 -1.89
C ILE A 31 -17.53 13.32 -1.40
N VAL A 32 -16.88 13.81 -0.35
CA VAL A 32 -15.80 13.10 0.33
C VAL A 32 -15.98 13.12 1.85
N THR A 33 -15.28 12.23 2.54
CA THR A 33 -15.27 12.10 4.00
C THR A 33 -13.94 12.50 4.64
N ALA A 34 -13.16 13.33 3.96
CA ALA A 34 -11.79 13.73 4.34
C ALA A 34 -11.64 14.44 5.70
N ARG A 35 -12.74 14.89 6.33
CA ARG A 35 -12.74 15.40 7.72
C ARG A 35 -13.65 14.59 8.63
N LYS A 36 -13.76 13.30 8.30
CA LYS A 36 -14.67 12.31 8.90
C LYS A 36 -16.16 12.69 8.85
N ARG A 37 -16.52 13.65 7.99
CA ARG A 37 -17.90 14.10 7.71
C ARG A 37 -18.06 14.21 6.19
N GLU A 38 -19.25 13.96 5.68
CA GLU A 38 -19.56 14.09 4.25
C GLU A 38 -19.63 15.56 3.86
N GLU A 39 -18.77 15.96 2.93
CA GLU A 39 -18.64 17.33 2.44
C GLU A 39 -18.31 17.35 0.94
N SER A 40 -18.68 18.41 0.25
CA SER A 40 -18.32 18.60 -1.16
C SER A 40 -16.81 18.80 -1.31
N LEU A 41 -16.20 18.14 -2.31
CA LEU A 41 -14.79 18.28 -2.66
C LEU A 41 -14.39 19.74 -2.98
N GLN A 42 -15.34 20.58 -3.38
CA GLN A 42 -15.11 21.99 -3.68
C GLN A 42 -15.16 22.89 -2.44
N ASP A 43 -15.73 22.41 -1.33
CA ASP A 43 -15.91 23.18 -0.10
C ASP A 43 -14.89 22.81 1.00
N ILE A 44 -14.17 21.71 0.83
CA ILE A 44 -13.13 21.31 1.80
C ILE A 44 -11.80 22.04 1.55
N PRO A 45 -11.20 22.64 2.59
CA PRO A 45 -9.95 23.38 2.49
C PRO A 45 -8.71 22.48 2.65
N VAL A 46 -8.65 21.41 1.85
CA VAL A 46 -7.53 20.45 1.84
C VAL A 46 -7.33 19.84 0.45
N ALA A 47 -6.09 19.56 0.09
CA ALA A 47 -5.77 18.83 -1.14
C ALA A 47 -6.23 17.36 -1.05
N VAL A 48 -7.33 17.06 -1.74
CA VAL A 48 -7.91 15.72 -1.84
C VAL A 48 -8.11 15.38 -3.31
N SER A 49 -7.85 14.13 -3.66
CA SER A 49 -8.25 13.52 -4.92
C SER A 49 -9.30 12.46 -4.62
N ALA A 50 -10.39 12.47 -5.38
CA ALA A 50 -11.48 11.52 -5.21
C ALA A 50 -11.74 10.85 -6.55
N ILE A 51 -11.73 9.52 -6.55
CA ILE A 51 -11.93 8.68 -7.73
C ILE A 51 -13.23 7.93 -7.51
N GLY A 52 -14.27 8.25 -8.28
CA GLY A 52 -15.59 7.65 -8.12
C GLY A 52 -15.72 6.29 -8.80
N ALA A 53 -16.77 5.54 -8.46
CA ALA A 53 -17.08 4.26 -9.10
C ALA A 53 -17.21 4.37 -10.64
N SER A 54 -17.72 5.49 -11.15
CA SER A 54 -17.79 5.78 -12.58
C SER A 54 -16.40 5.92 -13.21
N ASP A 55 -15.46 6.59 -12.54
CA ASP A 55 -14.07 6.71 -12.99
C ASP A 55 -13.35 5.36 -12.97
N ILE A 56 -13.50 4.61 -11.86
CA ILE A 56 -12.95 3.25 -11.70
C ILE A 56 -13.40 2.37 -12.87
N GLN A 57 -14.68 2.43 -13.23
CA GLN A 57 -15.24 1.64 -14.32
C GLN A 57 -14.81 2.14 -15.71
N GLN A 58 -14.87 3.46 -15.97
CA GLN A 58 -14.59 4.03 -17.30
C GLN A 58 -13.11 3.96 -17.67
N LEU A 59 -12.23 4.12 -16.69
CA LEU A 59 -10.77 4.03 -16.87
C LEU A 59 -10.25 2.60 -16.69
N ALA A 60 -11.13 1.65 -16.35
CA ALA A 60 -10.80 0.26 -16.06
C ALA A 60 -9.66 0.12 -15.04
N LEU A 61 -9.78 0.84 -13.91
CA LEU A 61 -8.81 0.76 -12.81
C LEU A 61 -9.01 -0.57 -12.07
N ASN A 62 -8.03 -1.47 -12.12
CA ASN A 62 -8.17 -2.84 -11.61
C ASN A 62 -7.40 -3.09 -10.30
N ASP A 63 -6.38 -2.27 -10.03
CA ASP A 63 -5.48 -2.39 -8.89
C ASP A 63 -5.09 -1.01 -8.34
N LEU A 64 -4.30 -1.01 -7.26
CA LEU A 64 -3.86 0.21 -6.63
C LEU A 64 -2.86 1.00 -7.49
N ASP A 65 -2.05 0.32 -8.31
CA ASP A 65 -1.11 0.98 -9.22
C ASP A 65 -1.84 1.86 -10.25
N ASP A 66 -3.00 1.40 -10.74
CA ASP A 66 -3.88 2.18 -11.61
C ASP A 66 -4.41 3.45 -10.92
N LEU A 67 -4.68 3.41 -9.61
CA LEU A 67 -5.10 4.61 -8.85
C LEU A 67 -3.99 5.67 -8.80
N ALA A 68 -2.72 5.26 -8.67
CA ALA A 68 -1.60 6.20 -8.70
C ALA A 68 -1.45 6.88 -10.07
N LYS A 69 -1.71 6.17 -11.18
CA LYS A 69 -1.62 6.73 -12.55
C LYS A 69 -2.58 7.91 -12.77
N VAL A 70 -3.69 7.95 -12.05
CA VAL A 70 -4.71 9.02 -12.16
C VAL A 70 -4.70 10.00 -10.99
N THR A 71 -3.83 9.79 -10.00
CA THR A 71 -3.77 10.61 -8.78
C THR A 71 -2.46 11.36 -8.69
N ALA A 72 -2.51 12.68 -8.90
CA ALA A 72 -1.30 13.51 -8.85
C ALA A 72 -0.58 13.43 -7.49
N GLY A 73 0.72 13.11 -7.50
CA GLY A 73 1.54 13.07 -6.29
C GLY A 73 1.28 11.86 -5.38
N LEU A 74 0.61 10.82 -5.89
CA LEU A 74 0.56 9.48 -5.31
C LEU A 74 1.41 8.56 -6.19
N VAL A 75 2.24 7.74 -5.56
CA VAL A 75 2.97 6.63 -6.18
C VAL A 75 2.74 5.40 -5.32
N PHE A 76 2.55 4.24 -5.93
CA PHE A 76 2.69 2.96 -5.24
C PHE A 76 4.01 2.37 -5.70
N ASP A 77 4.91 2.14 -4.74
CA ASP A 77 6.10 1.35 -4.98
C ASP A 77 5.81 -0.08 -4.51
N ASN A 78 5.78 -1.01 -5.46
CA ASN A 78 5.77 -2.44 -5.17
C ASN A 78 7.23 -2.89 -5.02
N ASP A 79 7.56 -3.51 -3.89
CA ASP A 79 8.93 -3.95 -3.58
C ASP A 79 9.25 -5.27 -4.32
N PHE A 80 9.23 -6.41 -3.61
CA PHE A 80 9.46 -7.73 -4.19
C PHE A 80 8.20 -8.36 -4.81
N SER A 81 7.02 -7.91 -4.40
CA SER A 81 5.71 -8.43 -4.81
C SER A 81 4.63 -7.36 -4.68
N ARG A 82 3.46 -7.59 -5.29
CA ARG A 82 2.27 -6.73 -5.14
C ARG A 82 1.75 -6.70 -3.70
N THR A 83 2.03 -7.71 -2.88
CA THR A 83 1.65 -7.75 -1.44
C THR A 83 2.50 -6.83 -0.55
N ALA A 84 3.53 -6.19 -1.11
CA ALA A 84 4.42 -5.26 -0.42
C ALA A 84 4.27 -3.83 -0.95
N ASN A 85 3.05 -3.43 -1.31
CA ASN A 85 2.77 -2.12 -1.89
C ASN A 85 2.88 -0.99 -0.84
N ARG A 86 3.66 0.04 -1.16
CA ARG A 86 3.88 1.19 -0.27
C ARG A 86 3.34 2.48 -0.89
N PRO A 87 2.31 3.11 -0.31
CA PRO A 87 1.80 4.38 -0.79
C PRO A 87 2.77 5.51 -0.43
N VAL A 88 3.17 6.28 -1.44
CA VAL A 88 4.02 7.46 -1.31
C VAL A 88 3.22 8.67 -1.76
N ILE A 89 2.97 9.59 -0.82
CA ILE A 89 2.32 10.87 -1.11
C ILE A 89 3.34 11.99 -1.01
N ARG A 90 3.36 12.90 -2.02
CA ARG A 90 4.25 14.07 -2.07
C ARG A 90 5.75 13.74 -1.95
N GLY A 91 6.15 12.53 -2.33
CA GLY A 91 7.55 12.08 -2.28
C GLY A 91 8.07 11.68 -0.89
N GLN A 92 7.20 11.57 0.11
CA GLN A 92 7.55 11.09 1.45
C GLN A 92 7.47 9.56 1.48
N ALA A 93 8.54 8.91 1.04
CA ALA A 93 8.67 7.46 1.00
C ALA A 93 9.38 6.91 2.24
N ASN A 94 9.09 5.66 2.62
CA ASN A 94 9.80 4.92 3.64
C ASN A 94 10.57 3.73 3.02
N ILE A 95 11.85 3.58 3.38
CA ILE A 95 12.66 2.45 2.93
C ILE A 95 12.46 1.22 3.84
N LEU A 96 12.33 1.44 5.15
CA LEU A 96 12.06 0.42 6.16
C LEU A 96 11.05 0.97 7.18
N GLY A 97 10.38 0.07 7.91
CA GLY A 97 9.34 0.42 8.88
C GLY A 97 8.00 0.75 8.23
N GLU A 98 7.02 1.12 9.05
CA GLU A 98 5.65 1.38 8.60
C GLU A 98 5.57 2.56 7.61
N SER A 99 4.52 2.54 6.79
CA SER A 99 4.20 3.62 5.84
C SER A 99 3.78 4.89 6.58
N GLY A 100 4.20 6.05 6.06
CA GLY A 100 3.68 7.35 6.51
C GLY A 100 2.29 7.68 5.95
N VAL A 101 1.72 6.79 5.14
CA VAL A 101 0.36 6.89 4.59
C VAL A 101 -0.44 5.68 5.02
N ALA A 102 -1.60 5.92 5.62
CA ALA A 102 -2.50 4.89 6.12
C ALA A 102 -3.65 4.62 5.16
N TYR A 103 -4.11 3.37 5.17
CA TYR A 103 -5.34 2.95 4.51
C TYR A 103 -6.51 2.95 5.49
N PHE A 104 -7.67 3.36 5.00
CA PHE A 104 -8.93 3.25 5.71
C PHE A 104 -9.99 2.62 4.81
N ILE A 105 -10.81 1.74 5.37
CA ILE A 105 -12.00 1.20 4.70
C ILE A 105 -13.21 1.58 5.53
N ASP A 106 -14.11 2.40 4.96
CA ASP A 106 -15.27 2.95 5.66
C ASP A 106 -14.94 3.62 7.01
N GLY A 107 -13.74 4.21 7.09
CA GLY A 107 -13.23 4.88 8.29
C GLY A 107 -12.48 3.98 9.30
N VAL A 108 -12.44 2.66 9.10
CA VAL A 108 -11.63 1.72 9.90
C VAL A 108 -10.19 1.73 9.40
N TYR A 109 -9.23 1.91 10.31
CA TYR A 109 -7.80 1.82 9.99
C TYR A 109 -7.41 0.39 9.60
N ILE A 110 -6.66 0.26 8.51
CA ILE A 110 -6.17 -1.03 8.01
C ILE A 110 -4.64 -1.02 8.03
N THR A 111 -4.06 -2.05 8.64
CA THR A 111 -2.63 -2.29 8.66
C THR A 111 -2.21 -3.21 7.52
N GLY A 112 -0.92 -3.15 7.15
CA GLY A 112 -0.37 -3.97 6.06
C GLY A 112 -0.82 -3.54 4.65
N SER A 113 -0.84 -4.51 3.74
CA SER A 113 -1.19 -4.34 2.34
C SER A 113 -2.69 -4.54 2.10
N ILE A 114 -3.20 -3.85 1.08
CA ILE A 114 -4.56 -4.02 0.54
C ILE A 114 -4.52 -4.23 -0.99
N ALA A 115 -3.42 -4.78 -1.51
CA ALA A 115 -3.15 -4.86 -2.95
C ALA A 115 -4.17 -5.70 -3.74
N ASP A 116 -4.78 -6.70 -3.11
CA ASP A 116 -5.80 -7.59 -3.67
C ASP A 116 -7.23 -7.03 -3.54
N TYR A 117 -7.40 -5.90 -2.87
CA TYR A 117 -8.72 -5.34 -2.58
C TYR A 117 -9.50 -5.01 -3.87
N ASP A 118 -10.75 -5.45 -3.93
CA ASP A 118 -11.58 -5.28 -5.13
C ASP A 118 -12.11 -3.85 -5.27
N LEU A 119 -11.48 -3.08 -6.16
CA LEU A 119 -11.93 -1.72 -6.51
C LEU A 119 -13.33 -1.70 -7.13
N GLN A 120 -13.84 -2.81 -7.68
CA GLN A 120 -15.18 -2.87 -8.25
C GLN A 120 -16.27 -2.86 -7.16
N ASP A 121 -15.96 -3.16 -5.91
CA ASP A 121 -16.89 -3.01 -4.77
C ASP A 121 -16.77 -1.66 -4.04
N VAL A 122 -15.88 -0.80 -4.53
CA VAL A 122 -15.63 0.53 -3.98
C VAL A 122 -16.53 1.56 -4.66
N GLN A 123 -17.22 2.37 -3.87
CA GLN A 123 -18.01 3.51 -4.33
C GLN A 123 -17.10 4.68 -4.74
N ARG A 124 -16.05 4.91 -3.95
CA ARG A 124 -15.00 5.89 -4.25
C ARG A 124 -13.74 5.66 -3.43
N VAL A 125 -12.61 6.11 -3.96
CA VAL A 125 -11.34 6.21 -3.24
C VAL A 125 -11.03 7.69 -3.00
N GLU A 126 -10.72 8.05 -1.77
CA GLU A 126 -10.36 9.40 -1.34
C GLU A 126 -8.88 9.42 -0.92
N VAL A 127 -8.04 10.14 -1.67
CA VAL A 127 -6.62 10.33 -1.36
C VAL A 127 -6.43 11.72 -0.77
N VAL A 128 -6.27 11.79 0.55
CA VAL A 128 -6.06 13.03 1.31
C VAL A 128 -4.57 13.25 1.49
N LYS A 129 -4.06 14.42 1.07
CA LYS A 129 -2.62 14.67 0.95
C LYS A 129 -2.12 15.62 2.03
N GLY A 130 -0.94 15.34 2.56
CA GLY A 130 -0.35 16.05 3.69
C GLY A 130 -0.88 15.54 5.04
N PRO A 131 -0.32 16.00 6.17
CA PRO A 131 -0.61 15.47 7.50
C PRO A 131 -2.11 15.40 7.83
N GLN A 132 -2.59 14.21 8.20
CA GLN A 132 -3.97 13.98 8.67
C GLN A 132 -4.05 13.46 10.12
N SER A 133 -2.94 13.50 10.87
CA SER A 133 -2.85 12.93 12.21
C SER A 133 -3.89 13.50 13.19
N ALA A 134 -4.23 14.78 13.07
CA ALA A 134 -5.20 15.45 13.94
C ALA A 134 -6.60 14.80 13.97
N LEU A 135 -7.04 14.13 12.90
CA LEU A 135 -8.35 13.47 12.83
C LEU A 135 -8.28 11.98 12.50
N TYR A 136 -7.39 11.56 11.60
CA TYR A 136 -7.26 10.16 11.21
C TYR A 136 -6.31 9.36 12.12
N GLY A 137 -5.37 10.04 12.79
CA GLY A 137 -4.47 9.42 13.76
C GLY A 137 -3.27 8.70 13.15
N ARG A 138 -3.00 7.49 13.67
CA ARG A 138 -1.79 6.70 13.43
C ARG A 138 -1.46 6.57 11.94
N ASN A 139 -0.17 6.70 11.59
CA ASN A 139 0.37 6.50 10.23
C ASN A 139 -0.22 7.37 9.13
N THR A 140 -0.71 8.58 9.48
CA THR A 140 -1.24 9.55 8.51
C THR A 140 -0.33 10.78 8.35
N TYR A 141 0.97 10.55 8.52
CA TYR A 141 2.06 11.52 8.43
C TYR A 141 2.07 12.26 7.07
N ALA A 142 2.12 11.52 5.96
CA ALA A 142 2.16 12.07 4.61
C ALA A 142 0.75 12.21 3.98
N GLY A 143 -0.23 11.51 4.53
CA GLY A 143 -1.61 11.51 4.05
C GLY A 143 -2.39 10.26 4.45
N ALA A 144 -3.58 10.11 3.86
CA ALA A 144 -4.45 8.96 4.07
C ALA A 144 -5.15 8.58 2.76
N ILE A 145 -5.41 7.28 2.58
CA ILE A 145 -6.17 6.75 1.45
C ILE A 145 -7.39 6.03 2.03
N ASN A 146 -8.58 6.56 1.75
CA ASN A 146 -9.83 6.08 2.31
C ASN A 146 -10.71 5.47 1.22
N PHE A 147 -11.04 4.19 1.36
CA PHE A 147 -11.91 3.43 0.49
C PHE A 147 -13.32 3.43 1.08
N ILE A 148 -14.27 3.94 0.32
CA ILE A 148 -15.68 3.94 0.71
C ILE A 148 -16.39 2.86 -0.09
N THR A 149 -16.95 1.88 0.59
CA THR A 149 -17.60 0.73 -0.06
C THR A 149 -19.00 1.09 -0.57
N LYS A 150 -19.46 0.34 -1.58
CA LYS A 150 -20.80 0.54 -2.16
C LYS A 150 -21.89 0.17 -1.15
N ASP A 151 -22.84 1.07 -0.96
CA ASP A 151 -24.02 0.79 -0.16
C ASP A 151 -25.04 -0.10 -0.90
N PRO A 152 -25.86 -0.87 -0.16
CA PRO A 152 -27.04 -1.50 -0.73
C PRO A 152 -28.01 -0.42 -1.25
N GLY A 153 -28.41 -0.52 -2.52
CA GLY A 153 -29.42 0.38 -3.09
C GLY A 153 -30.84 0.10 -2.57
N ASP A 154 -31.75 1.02 -2.85
CA ASP A 154 -33.18 0.90 -2.50
C ASP A 154 -33.96 -0.03 -3.44
N GLU A 155 -33.34 -0.45 -4.54
CA GLU A 155 -33.90 -1.40 -5.50
C GLU A 155 -33.01 -2.65 -5.58
N VAL A 156 -33.65 -3.79 -5.87
CA VAL A 156 -32.91 -5.02 -6.13
C VAL A 156 -32.16 -4.89 -7.44
N GLY A 157 -30.84 -4.97 -7.37
CA GLY A 157 -29.93 -4.85 -8.49
C GLY A 157 -28.73 -5.77 -8.34
N GLY A 158 -27.96 -5.89 -9.41
CA GLY A 158 -26.74 -6.67 -9.42
C GLY A 158 -26.03 -6.56 -10.75
N ASN A 159 -24.78 -6.98 -10.77
CA ASN A 159 -23.95 -7.02 -11.96
C ASN A 159 -23.11 -8.29 -11.97
N VAL A 160 -22.74 -8.72 -13.17
CA VAL A 160 -21.70 -9.73 -13.38
C VAL A 160 -20.81 -9.22 -14.49
N GLN A 161 -19.50 -9.27 -14.28
CA GLN A 161 -18.49 -8.91 -15.27
C GLN A 161 -17.57 -10.11 -15.47
N LEU A 162 -17.26 -10.38 -16.73
CA LEU A 162 -16.29 -11.37 -17.14
C LEU A 162 -15.21 -10.64 -17.95
N GLN A 163 -13.96 -10.82 -17.57
CA GLN A 163 -12.79 -10.28 -18.27
C GLN A 163 -11.91 -11.45 -18.70
N VAL A 164 -11.45 -11.38 -19.95
CA VAL A 164 -10.44 -12.27 -20.50
C VAL A 164 -9.42 -11.36 -21.18
N ALA A 165 -8.15 -11.51 -20.84
CA ALA A 165 -7.07 -10.71 -21.41
C ALA A 165 -5.89 -11.61 -21.83
N GLU A 166 -4.77 -10.97 -22.19
CA GLU A 166 -3.51 -11.69 -22.48
C GLU A 166 -2.94 -12.38 -21.23
N ASP A 167 -1.88 -13.16 -21.41
CA ASP A 167 -1.18 -13.88 -20.33
C ASP A 167 -2.09 -14.80 -19.50
N ASP A 168 -3.03 -15.46 -20.18
CA ASP A 168 -4.03 -16.35 -19.56
C ASP A 168 -4.77 -15.67 -18.39
N GLN A 169 -5.06 -14.37 -18.51
CA GLN A 169 -5.77 -13.61 -17.47
C GLN A 169 -7.29 -13.82 -17.57
N TYR A 170 -7.89 -14.19 -16.44
CA TYR A 170 -9.33 -14.32 -16.25
C TYR A 170 -9.78 -13.57 -15.01
N GLN A 171 -10.84 -12.77 -15.12
CA GLN A 171 -11.49 -12.16 -13.97
C GLN A 171 -12.99 -12.34 -14.04
N VAL A 172 -13.58 -12.72 -12.91
CA VAL A 172 -15.02 -12.75 -12.70
C VAL A 172 -15.33 -11.87 -11.50
N THR A 173 -16.13 -10.83 -11.69
CA THR A 173 -16.70 -10.06 -10.58
C THR A 173 -18.21 -10.15 -10.62
N GLY A 174 -18.84 -10.19 -9.47
CA GLY A 174 -20.29 -10.23 -9.36
C GLY A 174 -20.77 -9.54 -8.09
N SER A 175 -21.90 -8.86 -8.18
CA SER A 175 -22.58 -8.37 -6.98
C SER A 175 -24.10 -8.45 -7.10
N VAL A 176 -24.75 -8.56 -5.95
CA VAL A 176 -26.20 -8.44 -5.79
C VAL A 176 -26.46 -7.57 -4.57
N SER A 177 -27.43 -6.67 -4.69
CA SER A 177 -27.81 -5.76 -3.60
C SER A 177 -29.26 -5.36 -3.69
N GLY A 178 -29.84 -4.92 -2.57
CA GLY A 178 -31.18 -4.35 -2.53
C GLY A 178 -31.81 -4.40 -1.15
N PRO A 179 -33.09 -4.01 -1.04
CA PRO A 179 -33.84 -4.12 0.20
C PRO A 179 -34.12 -5.58 0.55
N LEU A 180 -33.85 -5.95 1.81
CA LEU A 180 -34.28 -7.19 2.44
C LEU A 180 -35.64 -6.98 3.15
N ILE A 181 -35.82 -5.78 3.71
CA ILE A 181 -37.06 -5.24 4.28
C ILE A 181 -37.14 -3.78 3.85
N ASP A 182 -38.14 -3.43 3.05
CA ASP A 182 -38.31 -2.08 2.47
C ASP A 182 -38.16 -0.97 3.52
N GLY A 183 -37.19 -0.07 3.27
CA GLY A 183 -36.89 1.10 4.11
C GLY A 183 -36.31 0.81 5.51
N VAL A 184 -36.08 -0.46 5.85
CA VAL A 184 -35.60 -0.86 7.18
C VAL A 184 -34.29 -1.61 7.12
N LEU A 185 -34.15 -2.59 6.22
CA LEU A 185 -32.96 -3.43 6.14
C LEU A 185 -32.63 -3.67 4.67
N SER A 186 -31.40 -3.38 4.30
CA SER A 186 -30.87 -3.64 2.96
C SER A 186 -29.54 -4.38 3.04
N GLY A 187 -29.21 -5.11 1.99
CA GLY A 187 -28.04 -5.97 1.95
C GLY A 187 -27.33 -5.92 0.61
N ARG A 188 -26.01 -6.15 0.64
CA ARG A 188 -25.15 -6.29 -0.52
C ARG A 188 -24.22 -7.48 -0.32
N LEU A 189 -24.03 -8.26 -1.37
CA LEU A 189 -23.04 -9.32 -1.46
C LEU A 189 -22.28 -9.13 -2.77
N ALA A 190 -20.96 -9.05 -2.69
CA ALA A 190 -20.06 -8.92 -3.82
C ALA A 190 -18.96 -9.97 -3.73
N GLY A 191 -18.40 -10.37 -4.87
CA GLY A 191 -17.24 -11.24 -4.90
C GLY A 191 -16.46 -11.12 -6.19
N ARG A 192 -15.18 -11.47 -6.11
CA ARG A 192 -14.21 -11.44 -7.19
C ARG A 192 -13.41 -12.74 -7.20
N TYR A 193 -13.13 -13.21 -8.40
CA TYR A 193 -12.09 -14.19 -8.69
C TYR A 193 -11.20 -13.61 -9.78
N PHE A 194 -9.89 -13.64 -9.58
CA PHE A 194 -8.89 -13.17 -10.53
C PHE A 194 -7.76 -14.20 -10.61
N GLU A 195 -7.38 -14.54 -11.83
CA GLU A 195 -6.25 -15.41 -12.15
C GLU A 195 -5.49 -14.77 -13.32
N ARG A 196 -4.15 -14.83 -13.27
CA ARG A 196 -3.28 -14.53 -14.40
C ARG A 196 -2.14 -15.53 -14.43
N GLY A 197 -1.89 -16.08 -15.62
CA GLY A 197 -0.78 -16.99 -15.84
C GLY A 197 0.58 -16.32 -15.71
N ALA A 198 1.62 -17.15 -15.79
CA ALA A 198 3.01 -16.71 -15.75
C ALA A 198 3.34 -15.78 -16.93
N ILE A 199 3.86 -14.59 -16.62
CA ILE A 199 4.32 -13.62 -17.62
C ILE A 199 5.80 -13.82 -18.00
N PHE A 200 6.55 -14.59 -17.22
CA PHE A 200 7.94 -14.95 -17.50
C PHE A 200 8.12 -16.46 -17.44
N ASN A 201 9.18 -16.94 -18.11
CA ASN A 201 9.63 -18.32 -17.96
C ASN A 201 11.05 -18.32 -17.41
N SER A 202 11.31 -19.18 -16.44
CA SER A 202 12.67 -19.44 -15.97
C SER A 202 13.49 -20.09 -17.09
N THR A 203 14.67 -19.54 -17.33
CA THR A 203 15.65 -20.14 -18.24
C THR A 203 16.35 -21.37 -17.66
N PHE A 204 16.11 -21.69 -16.38
CA PHE A 204 16.64 -22.87 -15.71
C PHE A 204 15.94 -24.16 -16.16
N ASP A 205 14.62 -24.22 -16.00
CA ASP A 205 13.80 -25.42 -16.23
C ASP A 205 12.57 -25.16 -17.11
N GLY A 206 12.32 -23.90 -17.50
CA GLY A 206 11.15 -23.47 -18.25
C GLY A 206 9.89 -23.27 -17.40
N ALA A 207 9.97 -23.29 -16.07
CA ALA A 207 8.83 -23.03 -15.20
C ALA A 207 8.32 -21.58 -15.35
N GLY A 208 7.01 -21.40 -15.24
CA GLY A 208 6.37 -20.09 -15.28
C GLY A 208 6.67 -19.28 -14.01
N VAL A 209 6.85 -17.97 -14.12
CA VAL A 209 7.15 -17.07 -12.99
C VAL A 209 6.24 -15.83 -13.06
N GLY A 210 5.77 -15.37 -11.90
CA GLY A 210 4.89 -14.21 -11.78
C GLY A 210 3.39 -14.50 -11.99
N GLU A 211 2.97 -15.74 -11.76
CA GLU A 211 1.57 -16.13 -11.68
C GLU A 211 0.87 -15.37 -10.55
N GLN A 212 -0.42 -15.05 -10.73
CA GLN A 212 -1.21 -14.33 -9.74
C GLN A 212 -2.59 -14.95 -9.59
N GLU A 213 -3.02 -15.17 -8.36
CA GLU A 213 -4.39 -15.60 -8.05
C GLU A 213 -4.92 -14.82 -6.84
N SER A 214 -6.17 -14.38 -6.90
CA SER A 214 -6.84 -13.77 -5.76
C SER A 214 -8.34 -13.95 -5.83
N GLN A 215 -8.95 -14.17 -4.68
CA GLN A 215 -10.39 -14.26 -4.51
C GLN A 215 -10.85 -13.43 -3.32
N SER A 216 -12.03 -12.84 -3.44
CA SER A 216 -12.62 -12.10 -2.32
C SER A 216 -14.13 -12.18 -2.30
N ILE A 217 -14.70 -12.03 -1.10
CA ILE A 217 -16.13 -11.92 -0.86
C ILE A 217 -16.37 -10.79 0.15
N SER A 218 -17.32 -9.91 -0.16
CA SER A 218 -17.76 -8.85 0.74
C SER A 218 -19.26 -8.90 0.95
N GLY A 219 -19.68 -8.79 2.20
CA GLY A 219 -21.07 -8.64 2.60
C GLY A 219 -21.28 -7.35 3.38
N LEU A 220 -22.36 -6.63 3.10
CA LEU A 220 -22.76 -5.44 3.85
C LEU A 220 -24.25 -5.53 4.17
N LEU A 221 -24.60 -5.30 5.44
CA LEU A 221 -25.96 -5.12 5.92
C LEU A 221 -26.14 -3.70 6.44
N ARG A 222 -27.11 -2.98 5.90
CA ARG A 222 -27.48 -1.63 6.35
C ARG A 222 -28.85 -1.68 6.98
N TRP A 223 -28.93 -1.31 8.25
CA TRP A 223 -30.14 -1.32 9.06
C TRP A 223 -30.49 0.09 9.51
N THR A 224 -31.67 0.55 9.10
CA THR A 224 -32.26 1.85 9.42
C THR A 224 -33.54 1.64 10.22
N PRO A 225 -33.47 1.33 11.54
CA PRO A 225 -34.66 1.06 12.36
C PRO A 225 -35.61 2.27 12.49
N GLY A 226 -35.15 3.46 12.12
CA GLY A 226 -35.92 4.69 11.99
C GLY A 226 -35.08 5.76 11.28
N GLU A 227 -35.65 6.94 11.07
CA GLU A 227 -35.02 8.02 10.28
C GLU A 227 -33.75 8.62 10.89
N ARG A 228 -33.52 8.39 12.19
CA ARG A 228 -32.41 8.98 12.96
C ARG A 228 -31.24 8.03 13.21
N THR A 229 -31.34 6.77 12.79
CA THR A 229 -30.33 5.75 13.10
C THR A 229 -29.96 5.00 11.84
N ASP A 230 -28.68 4.99 11.53
CA ASP A 230 -28.07 4.21 10.46
C ASP A 230 -27.03 3.26 11.06
N ILE A 231 -27.16 1.97 10.79
CA ILE A 231 -26.25 0.94 11.27
C ILE A 231 -25.74 0.15 10.06
N ARG A 232 -24.43 0.12 9.85
CA ARG A 232 -23.77 -0.64 8.79
C ARG A 232 -22.89 -1.70 9.41
N PHE A 233 -23.12 -2.95 9.05
CA PHE A 233 -22.25 -4.07 9.38
C PHE A 233 -21.65 -4.61 8.09
N ARG A 234 -20.31 -4.67 8.03
CA ARG A 234 -19.57 -5.19 6.90
C ARG A 234 -18.73 -6.38 7.33
N ALA A 235 -18.68 -7.39 6.48
CA ALA A 235 -17.73 -8.49 6.56
C ALA A 235 -17.02 -8.64 5.21
N TYR A 236 -15.72 -8.92 5.25
CA TYR A 236 -14.91 -9.15 4.07
C TYR A 236 -13.91 -10.25 4.35
N TYR A 237 -13.71 -11.09 3.34
CA TYR A 237 -12.68 -12.11 3.33
C TYR A 237 -11.99 -12.09 1.98
N SER A 238 -10.67 -12.18 1.98
CA SER A 238 -9.88 -12.43 0.77
C SER A 238 -8.77 -13.43 1.01
N GLU A 239 -8.39 -14.08 -0.09
CA GLU A 239 -7.23 -14.93 -0.20
C GLU A 239 -6.49 -14.54 -1.48
N LEU A 240 -5.21 -14.26 -1.35
CA LEU A 240 -4.26 -14.07 -2.44
C LEU A 240 -3.26 -15.23 -2.40
N ASP A 241 -2.99 -15.83 -3.54
CA ASP A 241 -2.01 -16.91 -3.72
C ASP A 241 -1.25 -16.65 -5.02
N ASP A 242 -0.16 -15.89 -4.92
CA ASP A 242 0.70 -15.56 -6.04
C ASP A 242 1.88 -16.53 -6.11
N GLY A 243 2.31 -16.85 -7.32
CA GLY A 243 3.53 -17.64 -7.53
C GLY A 243 4.80 -16.82 -7.26
N GLN A 244 5.95 -17.49 -7.38
CA GLN A 244 7.28 -16.88 -7.26
C GLN A 244 7.36 -15.53 -8.03
N PRO A 245 7.78 -14.43 -7.36
CA PRO A 245 7.92 -13.14 -8.03
C PRO A 245 9.03 -13.17 -9.07
N ALA A 246 8.86 -12.36 -10.11
CA ALA A 246 9.79 -12.25 -11.22
C ALA A 246 11.03 -11.43 -10.83
N LEU A 247 12.08 -12.12 -10.38
CA LEU A 247 13.34 -11.50 -9.97
C LEU A 247 14.45 -11.76 -10.99
N PHE A 248 15.12 -10.70 -11.42
CA PHE A 248 16.32 -10.80 -12.25
C PHE A 248 17.41 -9.85 -11.76
N ARG A 249 18.66 -10.23 -12.02
CA ARG A 249 19.82 -9.44 -11.62
C ARG A 249 20.22 -8.43 -12.69
N GLN A 250 20.35 -7.16 -12.29
CA GLN A 250 21.00 -6.14 -13.11
C GLN A 250 22.49 -5.94 -12.71
N PRO A 251 23.47 -6.36 -13.53
CA PRO A 251 24.87 -5.98 -13.32
C PRO A 251 25.07 -4.47 -13.34
N ALA A 252 25.96 -4.00 -12.45
CA ALA A 252 26.37 -2.59 -12.36
C ALA A 252 27.03 -2.02 -13.63
N SER A 253 27.35 -2.85 -14.63
CA SER A 253 27.78 -2.41 -15.97
C SER A 253 26.63 -1.89 -16.84
N ALA A 254 25.38 -2.27 -16.52
CA ALA A 254 24.19 -1.75 -17.19
C ALA A 254 23.71 -0.42 -16.58
N ASN A 255 24.19 -0.07 -15.39
CA ASN A 255 23.88 1.20 -14.74
C ASN A 255 24.48 2.34 -15.58
N ASN A 256 23.62 3.26 -16.02
CA ASN A 256 23.87 4.25 -17.05
C ASN A 256 23.87 5.69 -16.50
N CYS A 257 23.79 5.86 -15.18
CA CYS A 257 23.77 7.14 -14.51
C CYS A 257 24.93 7.31 -13.52
N PHE A 258 25.54 8.50 -13.59
CA PHE A 258 26.81 8.90 -12.98
C PHE A 258 28.04 8.12 -13.47
N GLN A 259 29.07 8.85 -13.93
CA GLN A 259 30.42 8.32 -14.05
C GLN A 259 31.19 8.65 -12.77
N ASP A 260 31.63 7.63 -12.04
CA ASP A 260 32.71 7.80 -11.07
C ASP A 260 34.03 7.31 -11.68
N ASN A 261 34.96 8.24 -11.89
CA ASN A 261 36.38 7.92 -12.02
C ASN A 261 36.92 7.63 -10.62
N GLY A 262 36.67 6.39 -10.17
CA GLY A 262 36.82 5.94 -8.79
C GLY A 262 38.03 6.47 -8.04
N SER A 263 37.81 6.88 -6.78
CA SER A 263 38.91 7.17 -5.86
C SER A 263 38.63 6.86 -4.39
N TYR A 264 37.37 6.75 -3.93
CA TYR A 264 37.13 6.55 -2.49
C TYR A 264 36.18 5.39 -2.10
N TYR A 265 35.36 4.83 -3.01
CA TYR A 265 34.42 3.74 -2.67
C TYR A 265 34.12 2.75 -3.82
N LEU A 266 35.15 2.16 -4.46
CA LEU A 266 35.03 0.99 -5.39
C LEU A 266 33.86 1.00 -6.41
N GLY A 267 33.33 2.15 -6.83
CA GLY A 267 32.29 2.26 -7.86
C GLY A 267 30.90 1.71 -7.50
N LEU A 268 30.52 1.64 -6.22
CA LEU A 268 29.22 1.12 -5.79
C LEU A 268 28.04 2.11 -5.86
N GLY A 269 28.28 3.36 -6.27
CA GLY A 269 27.24 4.40 -6.45
C GLY A 269 26.72 4.52 -7.88
N ARG A 270 26.70 3.43 -8.67
CA ARG A 270 26.14 3.48 -10.02
C ARG A 270 24.63 3.33 -9.93
N TYR A 271 23.91 4.40 -10.22
CA TYR A 271 22.46 4.34 -10.32
C TYR A 271 22.07 3.96 -11.75
N TYR A 272 20.97 3.24 -11.86
CA TYR A 272 20.30 3.07 -13.14
C TYR A 272 19.32 4.23 -13.33
N CYS A 273 19.32 4.83 -14.51
CA CYS A 273 18.34 5.82 -14.92
C CYS A 273 17.59 5.33 -16.15
N GLY A 274 16.30 5.61 -16.20
CA GLY A 274 15.43 5.16 -17.27
C GLY A 274 14.69 3.88 -16.89
N GLU A 275 14.06 3.29 -17.88
CA GLU A 275 13.22 2.11 -17.73
C GLU A 275 14.08 0.85 -17.58
N VAL A 276 13.84 0.05 -16.54
CA VAL A 276 14.60 -1.18 -16.31
C VAL A 276 14.12 -2.21 -17.33
N GLU A 277 14.99 -2.56 -18.28
CA GLU A 277 14.67 -3.58 -19.29
C GLU A 277 14.59 -4.96 -18.62
N PRO A 278 13.48 -5.70 -18.78
CA PRO A 278 13.36 -7.07 -18.29
C PRO A 278 14.51 -7.95 -18.81
N ARG A 279 14.95 -8.88 -17.97
CA ARG A 279 16.01 -9.85 -18.32
C ARG A 279 15.56 -11.27 -18.09
N ASP A 280 16.36 -12.19 -18.62
CA ASP A 280 16.21 -13.62 -18.36
C ASP A 280 16.09 -13.87 -16.84
N ILE A 281 15.02 -14.55 -16.47
CA ILE A 281 14.81 -15.06 -15.13
C ILE A 281 15.52 -16.40 -15.04
N THR A 282 16.32 -16.59 -14.02
CA THR A 282 17.17 -17.77 -13.83
C THR A 282 16.83 -18.51 -12.53
N SER A 283 15.68 -18.25 -11.91
CA SER A 283 15.26 -18.86 -10.65
C SER A 283 15.04 -20.36 -10.79
N ASP A 284 15.49 -21.14 -9.81
CA ASP A 284 15.27 -22.58 -9.68
C ASP A 284 14.31 -22.92 -8.53
N TYR A 285 13.39 -21.99 -8.22
CA TYR A 285 12.41 -22.12 -7.13
C TYR A 285 11.67 -23.46 -7.15
N SER A 286 11.36 -24.04 -8.31
CA SER A 286 10.70 -25.35 -8.44
C SER A 286 11.45 -26.48 -7.72
N VAL A 287 12.77 -26.34 -7.54
CA VAL A 287 13.65 -27.30 -6.85
C VAL A 287 13.91 -26.86 -5.41
N GLN A 288 14.20 -25.57 -5.18
CA GLN A 288 14.62 -25.07 -3.86
C GLN A 288 13.44 -24.73 -2.93
N ALA A 289 12.38 -24.17 -3.49
CA ALA A 289 11.20 -23.68 -2.79
C ALA A 289 9.94 -23.94 -3.67
N PRO A 290 9.48 -25.20 -3.79
CA PRO A 290 8.38 -25.55 -4.70
C PRO A 290 7.04 -24.88 -4.37
N ASN A 291 6.92 -24.29 -3.18
CA ASN A 291 5.78 -23.48 -2.74
C ASN A 291 6.16 -21.99 -2.65
N ALA A 292 7.12 -21.53 -3.46
CA ALA A 292 7.51 -20.12 -3.49
C ALA A 292 6.40 -19.27 -4.12
N GLY A 293 6.25 -18.07 -3.57
CA GLY A 293 5.10 -17.22 -3.82
C GLY A 293 4.70 -16.44 -2.58
N ASP A 294 3.60 -15.71 -2.70
CA ASP A 294 2.97 -15.00 -1.60
C ASP A 294 1.58 -15.56 -1.36
N ARG A 295 1.29 -15.92 -0.12
CA ARG A 295 -0.05 -16.27 0.33
C ARG A 295 -0.49 -15.26 1.38
N VAL A 296 -1.66 -14.65 1.18
CA VAL A 296 -2.26 -13.71 2.15
C VAL A 296 -3.71 -14.09 2.36
N GLU A 297 -4.09 -14.37 3.59
CA GLU A 297 -5.48 -14.53 4.02
C GLU A 297 -5.86 -13.33 4.90
N GLN A 298 -7.00 -12.70 4.59
CA GLN A 298 -7.44 -11.53 5.34
C GLN A 298 -8.93 -11.60 5.64
N THR A 299 -9.30 -11.37 6.90
CA THR A 299 -10.69 -11.18 7.34
C THR A 299 -10.85 -9.78 7.93
N GLN A 300 -11.88 -9.06 7.52
CA GLN A 300 -12.22 -7.75 8.06
C GLN A 300 -13.68 -7.71 8.48
N LEU A 301 -13.96 -7.23 9.69
CA LEU A 301 -15.30 -6.97 10.20
C LEU A 301 -15.38 -5.51 10.63
N SER A 302 -16.45 -4.82 10.24
CA SER A 302 -16.72 -3.47 10.74
C SER A 302 -18.18 -3.26 11.10
N LEU A 303 -18.38 -2.45 12.14
CA LEU A 303 -19.69 -1.99 12.59
C LEU A 303 -19.65 -0.48 12.73
N LYS A 304 -20.42 0.22 11.90
CA LYS A 304 -20.64 1.66 12.00
C LYS A 304 -22.06 1.92 12.48
N ILE A 305 -22.20 2.76 13.49
CA ILE A 305 -23.48 3.21 14.04
C ILE A 305 -23.48 4.73 14.02
N GLU A 306 -24.42 5.33 13.32
CA GLU A 306 -24.67 6.77 13.31
C GLU A 306 -26.07 7.03 13.86
N HIS A 307 -26.16 7.88 14.89
CA HIS A 307 -27.42 8.21 15.52
C HIS A 307 -27.57 9.73 15.75
N GLN A 308 -28.61 10.31 15.16
CA GLN A 308 -28.99 11.69 15.37
C GLN A 308 -29.80 11.81 16.67
N LEU A 309 -29.19 12.41 17.70
CA LEU A 309 -29.88 12.69 18.97
C LEU A 309 -30.98 13.76 18.77
N ASN A 310 -30.67 14.76 17.93
CA ASN A 310 -31.54 15.84 17.49
C ASN A 310 -30.92 16.49 16.25
N ASP A 311 -31.53 17.56 15.76
CA ASP A 311 -31.15 18.25 14.51
C ASP A 311 -29.72 18.85 14.55
N SER A 312 -29.13 19.03 15.73
CA SER A 312 -27.78 19.60 15.90
C SER A 312 -26.74 18.59 16.39
N TRP A 313 -27.14 17.41 16.89
CA TRP A 313 -26.21 16.49 17.55
C TRP A 313 -26.28 15.09 16.94
N THR A 314 -25.13 14.58 16.49
CA THR A 314 -24.97 13.22 15.99
C THR A 314 -23.91 12.48 16.80
N VAL A 315 -24.16 11.20 17.08
CA VAL A 315 -23.19 10.29 17.69
C VAL A 315 -22.80 9.25 16.65
N THR A 316 -21.49 9.08 16.45
CA THR A 316 -20.92 8.09 15.54
C THR A 316 -20.07 7.11 16.34
N SER A 317 -20.27 5.81 16.15
CA SER A 317 -19.42 4.75 16.67
C SER A 317 -18.93 3.91 15.49
N ILE A 318 -17.62 3.69 15.39
CA ILE A 318 -17.02 2.83 14.38
C ILE A 318 -16.17 1.80 15.13
N THR A 319 -16.51 0.52 14.95
CA THR A 319 -15.74 -0.61 15.46
C THR A 319 -15.15 -1.37 14.28
N GLY A 320 -13.87 -1.70 14.33
CA GLY A 320 -13.19 -2.52 13.33
C GLY A 320 -12.45 -3.67 13.98
N TRP A 321 -12.44 -4.83 13.31
CA TRP A 321 -11.59 -5.96 13.65
C TRP A 321 -11.01 -6.51 12.35
N ASN A 322 -9.69 -6.71 12.31
CA ASN A 322 -8.99 -7.22 11.15
C ASN A 322 -8.05 -8.34 11.58
N ASP A 323 -8.06 -9.44 10.85
CA ASP A 323 -7.13 -10.56 11.02
C ASP A 323 -6.45 -10.81 9.68
N ARG A 324 -5.14 -10.99 9.73
CA ARG A 324 -4.31 -11.14 8.54
C ARG A 324 -3.19 -12.15 8.82
N ASP A 325 -3.10 -13.14 7.95
CA ASP A 325 -2.01 -14.12 7.89
C ASP A 325 -1.35 -14.00 6.52
N ALA A 326 -0.05 -13.81 6.49
CA ALA A 326 0.71 -13.66 5.26
C ALA A 326 2.01 -14.47 5.32
N THR A 327 2.18 -15.36 4.35
CA THR A 327 3.44 -16.07 4.10
C THR A 327 4.00 -15.63 2.76
N GLN A 328 5.22 -15.12 2.76
CA GLN A 328 6.03 -14.90 1.56
C GLN A 328 7.15 -15.92 1.56
N ILE A 329 7.34 -16.62 0.45
CA ILE A 329 8.50 -17.48 0.20
C ILE A 329 9.08 -17.06 -1.13
N THR A 330 10.35 -16.67 -1.16
CA THR A 330 10.98 -16.18 -2.38
C THR A 330 12.36 -16.80 -2.54
N GLU A 331 12.58 -17.39 -3.70
CA GLU A 331 13.89 -17.80 -4.20
C GLU A 331 14.54 -16.57 -4.89
N ALA A 332 15.64 -16.05 -4.37
CA ALA A 332 16.31 -14.87 -4.93
C ALA A 332 17.81 -15.06 -5.14
N ASP A 333 18.27 -16.28 -5.31
CA ASP A 333 19.65 -16.64 -5.62
C ASP A 333 20.03 -16.29 -7.07
N TYR A 334 19.04 -16.05 -7.94
CA TYR A 334 19.20 -15.68 -9.36
C TYR A 334 19.93 -16.75 -10.21
N GLY A 335 19.85 -18.03 -9.86
CA GLY A 335 20.47 -19.10 -10.62
C GLY A 335 20.76 -20.37 -9.81
N PRO A 336 20.74 -21.56 -10.45
CA PRO A 336 20.94 -22.85 -9.78
C PRO A 336 22.35 -23.09 -9.21
N THR A 337 23.23 -22.08 -9.30
CA THR A 337 24.61 -22.14 -8.85
C THR A 337 25.04 -20.87 -8.12
N SER A 338 24.17 -19.89 -7.88
CA SER A 338 24.56 -18.57 -7.35
C SER A 338 24.52 -18.48 -5.83
N PHE A 339 25.25 -19.36 -5.17
CA PHE A 339 25.74 -19.06 -3.83
C PHE A 339 26.82 -17.99 -3.94
N GLN A 340 26.57 -16.76 -3.49
CA GLN A 340 27.61 -15.72 -3.53
C GLN A 340 28.78 -16.16 -2.66
N THR A 341 29.91 -16.44 -3.30
CA THR A 341 31.17 -16.71 -2.61
C THR A 341 32.21 -15.72 -3.11
N SER A 342 32.62 -14.80 -2.23
CA SER A 342 33.79 -13.90 -2.36
C SER A 342 33.68 -12.72 -3.34
N VAL A 343 33.90 -11.50 -2.83
CA VAL A 343 34.31 -10.35 -3.66
C VAL A 343 35.84 -10.39 -3.78
N PHE A 344 36.36 -10.68 -4.98
CA PHE A 344 37.80 -10.60 -5.22
C PHE A 344 38.22 -9.13 -5.38
N ALA A 345 38.95 -8.59 -4.39
CA ALA A 345 39.52 -7.25 -4.51
C ALA A 345 40.65 -7.25 -5.56
N ARG A 346 40.48 -6.46 -6.63
CA ARG A 346 41.51 -6.24 -7.66
C ARG A 346 42.41 -5.08 -7.25
N PHE A 347 43.70 -5.33 -7.04
CA PHE A 347 44.69 -4.28 -6.78
C PHE A 347 45.60 -4.09 -8.00
N PRO A 348 45.38 -3.05 -8.84
CA PRO A 348 46.21 -2.79 -10.02
C PRO A 348 47.67 -2.40 -9.69
N LEU A 349 48.03 -2.21 -8.42
CA LEU A 349 49.39 -1.88 -7.96
C LEU A 349 49.94 -2.88 -6.93
N GLY A 350 49.36 -4.08 -6.85
CA GLY A 350 49.71 -5.10 -5.86
C GLY A 350 49.03 -4.90 -4.50
N PRO A 351 48.96 -5.95 -3.67
CA PRO A 351 48.27 -5.89 -2.39
C PRO A 351 48.92 -4.87 -1.45
N PRO A 352 48.16 -4.10 -0.66
CA PRO A 352 48.72 -3.34 0.45
C PRO A 352 49.46 -4.28 1.43
N PRO A 353 50.45 -3.81 2.22
CA PRO A 353 51.33 -4.67 3.04
C PRO A 353 50.69 -5.42 4.22
N ALA A 354 49.37 -5.66 4.22
CA ALA A 354 48.62 -6.25 5.33
C ALA A 354 47.41 -7.06 4.79
N PRO A 355 46.87 -8.03 5.55
CA PRO A 355 45.92 -9.02 5.05
C PRO A 355 44.52 -8.40 4.90
N TYR A 356 44.34 -7.58 3.87
CA TYR A 356 43.06 -7.00 3.49
C TYR A 356 42.56 -7.64 2.19
N GLY A 357 42.35 -8.95 2.23
CA GLY A 357 41.49 -9.67 1.30
C GLY A 357 40.24 -10.10 2.06
N LEU A 358 39.12 -9.42 1.86
CA LEU A 358 37.83 -9.82 2.41
C LEU A 358 37.30 -11.00 1.58
N VAL A 359 37.74 -12.21 1.91
CA VAL A 359 37.00 -13.42 1.54
C VAL A 359 35.96 -13.61 2.64
N THR A 360 34.75 -13.08 2.44
CA THR A 360 33.61 -13.47 3.28
C THR A 360 33.25 -14.90 2.89
N ALA A 361 33.79 -15.86 3.64
CA ALA A 361 33.45 -17.28 3.54
C ALA A 361 32.08 -17.50 4.18
N GLY A 362 31.02 -17.27 3.41
CA GLY A 362 29.66 -17.64 3.75
C GLY A 362 28.93 -17.87 2.45
N ALA A 363 28.37 -19.05 2.26
CA ALA A 363 27.45 -19.27 1.15
C ALA A 363 26.17 -18.51 1.51
N LEU A 364 25.87 -17.46 0.76
CA LEU A 364 24.61 -16.73 0.92
C LEU A 364 23.63 -17.33 -0.09
N ASP A 365 22.71 -18.13 0.44
CA ASP A 365 21.44 -18.43 -0.21
C ASP A 365 20.53 -17.21 -0.03
N PHE A 366 19.94 -16.76 -1.12
CA PHE A 366 18.99 -15.66 -1.10
C PHE A 366 17.54 -16.14 -1.08
N THR A 367 17.30 -17.42 -0.80
CA THR A 367 15.97 -17.93 -0.47
C THR A 367 15.57 -17.51 0.95
N PHE A 368 14.43 -16.85 1.06
CA PHE A 368 13.86 -16.41 2.32
C PHE A 368 12.37 -16.72 2.39
N SER A 369 11.88 -16.81 3.61
CA SER A 369 10.48 -16.98 3.94
C SER A 369 10.15 -16.02 5.08
N PHE A 370 9.11 -15.21 4.88
CA PHE A 370 8.55 -14.33 5.89
C PHE A 370 7.15 -14.82 6.22
N ASP A 371 6.89 -15.09 7.49
CA ASP A 371 5.55 -15.36 8.00
C ASP A 371 5.14 -14.18 8.88
N ASP A 372 4.01 -13.57 8.60
CA ASP A 372 3.49 -12.37 9.26
C ASP A 372 2.02 -12.60 9.64
N GLU A 373 1.75 -12.57 10.94
CA GLU A 373 0.41 -12.72 11.51
C GLU A 373 0.09 -11.43 12.27
N SER A 374 -1.10 -10.87 12.05
CA SER A 374 -1.57 -9.69 12.80
C SER A 374 -3.07 -9.73 13.04
N GLU A 375 -3.48 -9.45 14.27
CA GLU A 375 -4.87 -9.22 14.65
C GLU A 375 -5.02 -7.81 15.25
N ASP A 376 -5.97 -7.06 14.71
CA ASP A 376 -6.21 -5.66 15.06
C ASP A 376 -7.63 -5.45 15.56
N TRP A 377 -7.80 -4.62 16.58
CA TRP A 377 -9.10 -4.10 17.00
C TRP A 377 -9.06 -2.57 17.10
N SER A 378 -10.11 -1.91 16.62
CA SER A 378 -10.27 -0.46 16.72
C SER A 378 -11.67 -0.04 17.15
N GLN A 379 -11.73 1.06 17.89
CA GLN A 379 -12.97 1.72 18.28
C GLN A 379 -12.82 3.23 18.23
N GLU A 380 -13.65 3.88 17.41
CA GLU A 380 -13.86 5.32 17.41
C GLU A 380 -15.24 5.62 18.00
N LEU A 381 -15.33 6.59 18.91
CA LEU A 381 -16.59 7.17 19.36
C LEU A 381 -16.50 8.68 19.19
N ARG A 382 -17.49 9.27 18.53
CA ARG A 382 -17.49 10.69 18.17
C ARG A 382 -18.84 11.34 18.40
N PHE A 383 -18.80 12.57 18.87
CA PHE A 383 -19.95 13.46 19.05
C PHE A 383 -19.77 14.68 18.16
N ASP A 384 -20.68 14.84 17.21
CA ASP A 384 -20.68 15.96 16.28
C ASP A 384 -21.80 16.94 16.64
N TYR A 385 -21.44 18.21 16.70
CA TYR A 385 -22.37 19.33 16.83
C TYR A 385 -22.39 20.14 15.52
N ASP A 386 -23.60 20.46 15.07
CA ASP A 386 -23.84 21.32 13.91
C ASP A 386 -24.84 22.43 14.23
N SER A 387 -24.54 23.61 13.72
CA SER A 387 -25.36 24.82 13.77
C SER A 387 -24.93 25.75 12.63
N ASP A 388 -25.75 26.76 12.34
CA ASP A 388 -25.53 27.70 11.23
C ASP A 388 -24.15 28.37 11.14
N ARG A 389 -23.40 28.47 12.25
CA ARG A 389 -22.08 29.14 12.28
C ARG A 389 -20.98 28.37 12.99
N LEU A 390 -21.34 27.31 13.71
CA LEU A 390 -20.41 26.56 14.55
C LEU A 390 -20.62 25.08 14.28
N ARG A 391 -19.55 24.44 13.84
CA ARG A 391 -19.45 22.99 13.69
C ARG A 391 -18.36 22.52 14.64
N ALA A 392 -18.65 21.56 15.50
CA ALA A 392 -17.67 21.04 16.46
C ALA A 392 -17.74 19.52 16.50
N SER A 393 -16.62 18.88 16.77
CA SER A 393 -16.55 17.43 16.99
C SER A 393 -15.59 17.13 18.13
N VAL A 394 -15.93 16.13 18.93
CA VAL A 394 -15.03 15.55 19.92
C VAL A 394 -15.13 14.04 19.82
N GLY A 395 -13.97 13.39 19.82
CA GLY A 395 -13.88 11.95 19.69
C GLY A 395 -12.82 11.33 20.60
N ALA A 396 -13.03 10.06 20.87
CA ALA A 396 -12.05 9.18 21.50
C ALA A 396 -11.79 8.00 20.56
N TYR A 397 -10.55 7.53 20.56
CA TYR A 397 -10.09 6.42 19.73
C TYR A 397 -9.25 5.45 20.55
N TYR A 398 -9.47 4.16 20.34
CA TYR A 398 -8.61 3.09 20.84
C TYR A 398 -8.27 2.15 19.68
N PHE A 399 -7.02 1.70 19.64
CA PHE A 399 -6.53 0.66 18.74
C PHE A 399 -5.62 -0.29 19.50
N SER A 400 -5.76 -1.58 19.25
CA SER A 400 -4.84 -2.61 19.72
C SER A 400 -4.44 -3.50 18.55
N GLN A 401 -3.18 -3.90 18.51
CA GLN A 401 -2.67 -4.86 17.55
C GLN A 401 -1.76 -5.86 18.25
N ASP A 402 -2.02 -7.14 17.99
CA ASP A 402 -1.11 -8.24 18.27
C ASP A 402 -0.50 -8.66 16.95
N SER A 403 0.84 -8.66 16.85
CA SER A 403 1.54 -9.06 15.63
C SER A 403 2.71 -9.99 15.91
N SER A 404 2.97 -10.89 14.98
CA SER A 404 4.14 -11.74 15.02
C SER A 404 4.72 -11.94 13.63
N ASN A 405 6.02 -11.74 13.51
CA ASN A 405 6.75 -11.90 12.26
C ASN A 405 7.89 -12.91 12.45
N THR A 406 8.06 -13.81 11.49
CA THR A 406 9.16 -14.76 11.44
C THR A 406 9.90 -14.60 10.11
N ASP A 407 11.19 -14.29 10.17
CA ASP A 407 12.12 -14.34 9.03
C ASP A 407 12.92 -15.65 9.11
N ASN A 408 12.72 -16.48 8.08
CA ASN A 408 13.40 -17.75 7.87
C ASN A 408 14.23 -17.68 6.59
N ARG A 409 15.53 -17.90 6.71
CA ARG A 409 16.37 -18.24 5.56
C ARG A 409 16.28 -19.75 5.31
N VAL A 410 15.95 -20.12 4.08
CA VAL A 410 15.84 -21.52 3.67
C VAL A 410 17.13 -21.90 2.95
N LEU A 411 17.67 -23.08 3.24
CA LEU A 411 18.79 -23.66 2.49
C LEU A 411 18.32 -24.98 1.85
N PRO A 412 18.65 -25.26 0.57
CA PRO A 412 18.39 -26.55 -0.02
C PRO A 412 19.29 -27.61 0.62
N ALA A 413 18.83 -28.86 0.63
CA ALA A 413 19.54 -29.98 1.27
C ALA A 413 20.96 -30.22 0.72
N ASN A 414 21.26 -29.74 -0.48
CA ASN A 414 22.56 -29.79 -1.15
C ASN A 414 23.31 -28.44 -1.19
N ALA A 415 22.94 -27.46 -0.36
CA ALA A 415 23.53 -26.12 -0.32
C ALA A 415 25.08 -26.13 -0.26
N ASP A 416 25.68 -27.02 0.54
CA ASP A 416 27.15 -27.16 0.62
C ASP A 416 27.79 -27.50 -0.74
N ALA A 417 27.15 -28.37 -1.51
CA ALA A 417 27.65 -28.80 -2.82
C ALA A 417 27.49 -27.68 -3.86
N LEU A 418 26.36 -26.96 -3.83
CA LEU A 418 26.09 -25.82 -4.69
C LEU A 418 27.05 -24.65 -4.40
N ALA A 419 27.29 -24.36 -3.12
CA ALA A 419 28.28 -23.38 -2.67
C ALA A 419 29.70 -23.69 -3.15
N ALA A 420 30.13 -24.95 -3.04
CA ALA A 420 31.43 -25.39 -3.51
C ALA A 420 31.56 -25.28 -5.05
N ALA A 421 30.51 -25.62 -5.79
CA ALA A 421 30.48 -25.50 -7.24
C ALA A 421 30.55 -24.03 -7.70
N SER A 422 29.76 -23.14 -7.08
CA SER A 422 29.79 -21.69 -7.31
C SER A 422 31.18 -21.09 -7.12
N PHE A 423 31.80 -21.42 -5.98
CA PHE A 423 33.13 -20.96 -5.63
C PHE A 423 34.18 -21.42 -6.66
N GLY A 424 34.11 -22.68 -7.08
CA GLY A 424 35.00 -23.22 -8.10
C GLY A 424 34.87 -22.49 -9.44
N ALA A 425 33.64 -22.18 -9.87
CA ALA A 425 33.38 -21.44 -11.10
C ALA A 425 33.92 -20.00 -11.04
N ARG A 426 33.70 -19.28 -9.92
CA ARG A 426 34.22 -17.91 -9.73
C ARG A 426 35.74 -17.86 -9.65
N LEU A 427 36.36 -18.82 -8.99
CA LEU A 427 37.82 -18.92 -8.95
C LEU A 427 38.41 -19.14 -10.36
N ALA A 428 37.75 -19.95 -11.19
CA ALA A 428 38.15 -20.17 -12.58
C ALA A 428 38.00 -18.91 -13.46
N GLU A 429 36.91 -18.15 -13.28
CA GLU A 429 36.66 -16.87 -13.96
C GLU A 429 37.75 -15.85 -13.61
N GLU A 430 38.04 -15.65 -12.33
CA GLU A 430 39.09 -14.70 -11.89
C GLU A 430 40.48 -15.16 -12.32
N ALA A 431 40.76 -16.47 -12.32
CA ALA A 431 42.01 -16.99 -12.87
C ALA A 431 42.17 -16.67 -14.37
N ALA A 432 41.08 -16.74 -15.15
CA ALA A 432 41.08 -16.38 -16.56
C ALA A 432 41.30 -14.86 -16.78
N ILE A 433 40.64 -14.03 -15.98
CA ILE A 433 40.82 -12.56 -16.02
C ILE A 433 42.26 -12.19 -15.66
N CYS A 434 42.83 -12.80 -14.61
CA CYS A 434 44.22 -12.57 -14.23
C CYS A 434 45.21 -13.09 -15.28
N ALA A 435 44.95 -14.24 -15.92
CA ALA A 435 45.78 -14.75 -17.00
C ALA A 435 45.83 -13.78 -18.21
N ALA A 436 44.77 -13.00 -18.43
CA ALA A 436 44.68 -11.99 -19.48
C ALA A 436 45.31 -10.63 -19.10
N ASN A 437 45.69 -10.41 -17.83
CA ASN A 437 46.23 -9.13 -17.35
C ASN A 437 47.62 -9.32 -16.69
N PRO A 438 48.70 -8.82 -17.31
CA PRO A 438 50.08 -9.04 -16.83
C PRO A 438 50.41 -8.37 -15.49
N ILE A 439 49.50 -7.57 -14.94
CA ILE A 439 49.66 -6.88 -13.65
C ILE A 439 48.83 -7.59 -12.55
N CYS A 440 48.05 -8.62 -12.89
CA CYS A 440 47.24 -9.37 -11.93
C CYS A 440 48.13 -10.30 -11.09
N ILE A 441 48.21 -10.06 -9.79
CA ILE A 441 48.92 -10.93 -8.86
C ILE A 441 47.88 -11.71 -8.04
N THR A 442 47.69 -12.99 -8.34
CA THR A 442 46.85 -13.91 -7.54
C THR A 442 47.62 -14.32 -6.28
N ALA A 443 47.62 -13.49 -5.25
CA ALA A 443 48.46 -13.71 -4.08
C ALA A 443 47.69 -13.93 -2.78
N PHE A 444 46.72 -14.84 -2.71
CA PHE A 444 46.26 -15.38 -1.42
C PHE A 444 45.74 -16.83 -1.59
N PRO A 445 46.05 -17.76 -0.64
CA PRO A 445 45.35 -19.03 -0.58
C PRO A 445 43.89 -18.76 -0.24
N VAL A 446 43.00 -19.00 -1.20
CA VAL A 446 41.56 -18.89 -0.99
C VAL A 446 41.10 -20.22 -0.42
N THR A 447 40.75 -20.25 0.86
CA THR A 447 40.09 -21.41 1.43
C THR A 447 38.69 -21.49 0.82
N PRO A 448 38.26 -22.66 0.30
CA PRO A 448 36.85 -22.82 -0.06
C PRO A 448 35.98 -22.48 1.17
N PRO A 449 34.77 -21.96 0.96
CA PRO A 449 33.85 -21.73 2.06
C PRO A 449 33.77 -22.98 2.94
N SER A 450 33.91 -22.82 4.25
CA SER A 450 33.48 -23.86 5.18
C SER A 450 31.98 -24.10 5.01
N ALA A 451 31.48 -25.25 5.50
CA ALA A 451 30.07 -25.64 5.45
C ALA A 451 29.14 -24.44 5.65
N VAL A 452 28.07 -24.36 4.86
CA VAL A 452 27.08 -23.29 4.93
C VAL A 452 26.57 -23.24 6.37
N ALA A 453 26.87 -22.16 7.07
CA ALA A 453 26.35 -21.98 8.42
C ALA A 453 24.83 -21.98 8.32
N PRO A 454 24.10 -22.74 9.17
CA PRO A 454 22.65 -22.70 9.13
C PRO A 454 22.25 -21.25 9.38
N PRO A 455 21.37 -20.70 8.55
CA PRO A 455 21.14 -19.28 8.59
C PRO A 455 20.31 -18.93 9.83
N PRO A 456 20.32 -17.65 10.24
CA PRO A 456 19.51 -17.23 11.37
C PRO A 456 18.02 -17.40 11.03
N ARG A 457 17.25 -17.75 12.05
CA ARG A 457 15.81 -17.61 12.13
C ARG A 457 15.54 -16.50 13.15
N ASN A 458 14.90 -15.43 12.70
CA ASN A 458 14.50 -14.33 13.56
C ASN A 458 12.99 -14.38 13.74
N ARG A 459 12.52 -14.22 14.97
CA ARG A 459 11.09 -14.07 15.27
C ARG A 459 10.92 -12.82 16.11
N SER A 460 9.95 -11.99 15.75
CA SER A 460 9.52 -10.84 16.53
C SER A 460 8.05 -10.99 16.85
N SER A 461 7.64 -10.69 18.08
CA SER A 461 6.24 -10.51 18.44
C SER A 461 6.07 -9.14 19.09
N SER A 462 4.99 -8.45 18.78
CA SER A 462 4.69 -7.13 19.31
C SER A 462 3.22 -7.04 19.73
N GLU A 463 2.98 -6.45 20.89
CA GLU A 463 1.67 -5.94 21.30
C GLU A 463 1.73 -4.41 21.23
N LEU A 464 0.74 -3.78 20.60
CA LEU A 464 0.67 -2.34 20.44
C LEU A 464 -0.69 -1.84 20.90
N GLU A 465 -0.71 -0.82 21.75
CA GLU A 465 -1.93 -0.12 22.14
C GLU A 465 -1.82 1.39 21.85
N ASN A 466 -2.82 1.96 21.17
CA ASN A 466 -2.93 3.39 20.91
C ASN A 466 -4.22 3.94 21.51
N ARG A 467 -4.10 4.99 22.33
CA ARG A 467 -5.22 5.68 22.99
C ARG A 467 -5.19 7.14 22.59
N ALA A 468 -6.31 7.69 22.14
CA ALA A 468 -6.34 9.09 21.73
C ALA A 468 -7.66 9.81 22.04
N ILE A 469 -7.54 11.13 22.23
CA ILE A 469 -8.65 12.08 22.24
C ILE A 469 -8.37 13.10 21.14
N PHE A 470 -9.38 13.38 20.33
CA PHE A 470 -9.28 14.32 19.23
C PHE A 470 -10.52 15.18 19.13
N GLY A 471 -10.40 16.27 18.39
CA GLY A 471 -11.55 17.10 18.10
C GLY A 471 -11.26 18.18 17.09
N LEU A 472 -12.33 18.81 16.64
CA LEU A 472 -12.28 19.96 15.76
C LEU A 472 -13.33 21.00 16.15
N VAL A 473 -13.03 22.26 15.87
CA VAL A 473 -13.97 23.37 15.96
C VAL A 473 -13.80 24.21 14.71
N SER A 474 -14.88 24.33 13.93
CA SER A 474 -14.99 25.21 12.77
C SER A 474 -15.98 26.32 13.07
N TYR A 475 -15.55 27.56 12.94
CA TYR A 475 -16.35 28.74 13.22
C TYR A 475 -16.34 29.72 12.05
N ASP A 476 -17.53 30.14 11.65
CA ASP A 476 -17.73 31.09 10.56
C ASP A 476 -17.52 32.51 11.08
N LEU A 477 -16.32 33.05 10.84
CA LEU A 477 -15.92 34.41 11.19
C LEU A 477 -16.78 35.45 10.43
N THR A 478 -17.16 35.09 9.20
CA THR A 478 -18.11 35.84 8.35
C THR A 478 -18.94 34.84 7.54
N GLU A 479 -19.86 35.32 6.70
CA GLU A 479 -20.64 34.45 5.77
C GLU A 479 -19.77 33.70 4.74
N ARG A 480 -18.48 34.04 4.62
CA ARG A 480 -17.57 33.50 3.60
C ARG A 480 -16.20 33.11 4.13
N LEU A 481 -15.93 33.33 5.42
CA LEU A 481 -14.61 33.13 6.01
C LEU A 481 -14.76 32.22 7.22
N THR A 482 -14.13 31.06 7.17
CA THR A 482 -14.21 30.05 8.21
C THR A 482 -12.81 29.76 8.76
N LEU A 483 -12.73 29.66 10.09
CA LEU A 483 -11.54 29.21 10.79
C LEU A 483 -11.85 27.84 11.39
N THR A 484 -11.03 26.85 11.05
CA THR A 484 -11.06 25.51 11.63
C THR A 484 -9.81 25.25 12.42
N VAL A 485 -9.97 24.77 13.65
CA VAL A 485 -8.88 24.28 14.50
C VAL A 485 -9.18 22.84 14.86
N GLU A 486 -8.19 21.98 14.68
CA GLU A 486 -8.22 20.54 14.95
C GLU A 486 -7.03 20.20 15.84
N GLY A 487 -7.18 19.14 16.64
CA GLY A 487 -6.09 18.65 17.47
C GLY A 487 -6.35 17.24 17.95
N ARG A 488 -5.28 16.46 18.07
CA ARG A 488 -5.28 15.12 18.65
C ARG A 488 -4.16 15.01 19.66
N TYR A 489 -4.48 14.49 20.84
CA TYR A 489 -3.50 13.97 21.78
C TYR A 489 -3.59 12.45 21.76
N GLN A 490 -2.45 11.78 21.65
CA GLN A 490 -2.38 10.32 21.63
C GLN A 490 -1.20 9.79 22.44
N GLU A 491 -1.37 8.59 22.96
CA GLU A 491 -0.36 7.79 23.65
C GLU A 491 -0.32 6.41 22.98
N GLU A 492 0.87 5.96 22.60
CA GLU A 492 1.13 4.65 22.00
C GLU A 492 2.12 3.86 22.85
N GLU A 493 1.74 2.67 23.28
CA GLU A 493 2.58 1.73 24.03
C GLU A 493 2.92 0.55 23.13
N ILE A 494 4.20 0.20 23.04
CA ILE A 494 4.68 -0.92 22.23
C ILE A 494 5.50 -1.86 23.11
N ASP A 495 5.05 -3.09 23.24
CA ASP A 495 5.76 -4.19 23.88
C ASP A 495 6.28 -5.15 22.81
N GLN A 496 7.60 -5.33 22.73
CA GLN A 496 8.22 -6.18 21.72
C GLN A 496 9.13 -7.25 22.34
N VAL A 497 9.02 -8.47 21.82
CA VAL A 497 9.95 -9.58 22.07
C VAL A 497 10.54 -10.05 20.75
N ALA A 498 11.85 -9.84 20.59
CA ALA A 498 12.62 -10.32 19.45
C ALA A 498 13.55 -11.48 19.85
N ILE A 499 13.48 -12.57 19.11
CA ILE A 499 14.28 -13.78 19.29
C ILE A 499 15.10 -14.02 18.03
N SER A 500 16.39 -14.26 18.19
CA SER A 500 17.28 -14.71 17.12
C SER A 500 17.89 -16.06 17.48
N GLN A 501 17.86 -17.00 16.55
CA GLN A 501 18.42 -18.34 16.72
C GLN A 501 18.99 -18.87 15.42
N VAL A 502 19.90 -19.83 15.49
CA VAL A 502 20.33 -20.60 14.32
C VAL A 502 19.24 -21.63 14.00
N LEU A 503 18.90 -21.83 12.72
CA LEU A 503 17.88 -22.82 12.33
C LEU A 503 18.23 -24.21 12.89
N GLY A 504 17.34 -24.78 13.70
CA GLY A 504 17.55 -26.07 14.39
C GLY A 504 18.55 -26.04 15.56
N GLY A 505 19.08 -24.87 15.91
CA GLY A 505 20.00 -24.62 17.02
C GLY A 505 19.32 -23.97 18.24
N PRO A 506 20.08 -23.70 19.32
CA PRO A 506 19.55 -23.02 20.49
C PRO A 506 19.27 -21.53 20.19
N ILE A 507 18.37 -20.93 20.98
CA ILE A 507 18.16 -19.49 21.01
C ILE A 507 19.51 -18.81 21.28
N THR A 508 19.93 -17.97 20.34
CA THR A 508 21.19 -17.24 20.42
C THR A 508 21.01 -15.92 21.13
N ARG A 509 19.82 -15.30 20.98
CA ARG A 509 19.50 -14.01 21.57
C ARG A 509 18.00 -13.85 21.81
N THR A 510 17.64 -13.22 22.92
CA THR A 510 16.30 -12.70 23.20
C THR A 510 16.45 -11.24 23.59
N THR A 511 15.57 -10.39 23.08
CA THR A 511 15.53 -8.97 23.38
C THR A 511 14.09 -8.61 23.67
N VAL A 512 13.88 -8.02 24.85
CA VAL A 512 12.57 -7.53 25.30
C VAL A 512 12.69 -6.02 25.36
N SER A 513 11.74 -5.32 24.77
CA SER A 513 11.73 -3.87 24.69
C SER A 513 10.30 -3.38 24.93
N ASN A 514 10.17 -2.31 25.69
CA ASN A 514 8.91 -1.63 25.98
C ASN A 514 9.22 -0.13 25.89
N GLU A 515 8.35 0.62 25.23
CA GLU A 515 8.44 2.07 25.14
C GLU A 515 7.04 2.66 25.00
N THR A 516 6.88 3.89 25.47
CA THR A 516 5.66 4.68 25.31
C THR A 516 6.00 5.97 24.57
N PHE A 517 5.20 6.29 23.56
CA PHE A 517 5.32 7.51 22.76
C PHE A 517 4.06 8.37 22.94
N ASP A 518 4.23 9.67 23.14
CA ASP A 518 3.13 10.62 23.26
C ASP A 518 3.31 11.79 22.29
N SER A 519 2.22 12.16 21.62
CA SER A 519 2.23 13.25 20.66
C SER A 519 0.95 14.07 20.68
N PHE A 520 1.12 15.37 20.39
CA PHE A 520 0.02 16.29 20.13
C PHE A 520 0.14 16.83 18.71
N THR A 521 -0.85 16.56 17.86
CA THR A 521 -0.85 16.98 16.44
C THR A 521 -1.92 18.05 16.19
N PRO A 522 -1.53 19.33 16.12
CA PRO A 522 -2.45 20.41 15.76
C PRO A 522 -2.65 20.53 14.25
N ARG A 523 -3.82 21.05 13.87
CA ARG A 523 -4.09 21.52 12.51
C ARG A 523 -4.99 22.75 12.53
N ILE A 524 -4.61 23.76 11.74
CA ILE A 524 -5.31 25.04 11.66
C ILE A 524 -5.54 25.36 10.19
N THR A 525 -6.80 25.63 9.85
CA THR A 525 -7.21 25.97 8.49
C THR A 525 -7.97 27.28 8.48
N LEU A 526 -7.61 28.18 7.57
CA LEU A 526 -8.39 29.37 7.26
C LEU A 526 -8.83 29.26 5.80
N ASP A 527 -10.12 29.31 5.57
CA ASP A 527 -10.69 29.19 4.24
C ASP A 527 -11.65 30.35 3.94
N TRP A 528 -11.61 30.80 2.68
CA TRP A 528 -12.34 31.96 2.18
C TRP A 528 -13.07 31.61 0.89
N GLN A 529 -14.39 31.52 1.00
CA GLN A 529 -15.30 31.38 -0.13
C GLN A 529 -15.37 32.74 -0.85
N VAL A 530 -14.55 32.95 -1.88
CA VAL A 530 -14.52 34.21 -2.65
C VAL A 530 -15.90 34.46 -3.26
N ASN A 531 -16.50 33.41 -3.80
CA ASN A 531 -17.87 33.28 -4.27
C ASN A 531 -18.27 31.79 -4.31
N ASP A 532 -19.47 31.47 -4.78
CA ASP A 532 -20.02 30.10 -4.78
C ASP A 532 -19.18 29.09 -5.59
N ASP A 533 -18.32 29.55 -6.50
CA ASP A 533 -17.51 28.70 -7.39
C ASP A 533 -16.02 28.65 -7.01
N HIS A 534 -15.56 29.51 -6.09
CA HIS A 534 -14.13 29.69 -5.82
C HIS A 534 -13.83 29.74 -4.31
N LEU A 535 -13.09 28.74 -3.84
CA LEU A 535 -12.54 28.65 -2.49
C LEU A 535 -11.03 28.88 -2.53
N LEU A 536 -10.53 29.71 -1.61
CA LEU A 536 -9.11 29.83 -1.30
C LEU A 536 -8.87 29.36 0.15
N TYR A 537 -7.76 28.68 0.40
CA TYR A 537 -7.44 28.24 1.76
C TYR A 537 -5.95 28.28 2.08
N VAL A 538 -5.67 28.40 3.37
CA VAL A 538 -4.34 28.21 3.98
C VAL A 538 -4.47 27.21 5.10
N LEU A 539 -3.55 26.26 5.14
CA LEU A 539 -3.53 25.15 6.07
C LEU A 539 -2.14 25.04 6.72
N TYR A 540 -2.12 24.96 8.04
CA TYR A 540 -0.98 24.52 8.84
C TYR A 540 -1.35 23.19 9.50
N ALA A 541 -0.49 22.20 9.40
CA ALA A 541 -0.71 20.91 10.05
C ALA A 541 0.61 20.29 10.50
N GLU A 542 0.57 19.65 11.66
CA GLU A 542 1.62 18.77 12.13
C GLU A 542 1.16 17.31 12.02
N GLY A 543 2.10 16.43 11.67
CA GLY A 543 1.90 14.99 11.63
C GLY A 543 3.03 14.28 12.34
N THR A 544 2.71 13.13 12.93
CA THR A 544 3.70 12.25 13.55
C THR A 544 3.64 10.87 12.92
N LYS A 545 4.82 10.26 12.79
CA LYS A 545 4.98 8.84 12.54
C LYS A 545 5.44 8.19 13.84
N PRO A 546 4.83 7.06 14.24
CA PRO A 546 5.21 6.38 15.48
C PRO A 546 6.71 6.10 15.58
N GLY A 547 7.23 6.22 16.80
CA GLY A 547 8.55 5.72 17.14
C GLY A 547 8.58 4.19 17.15
N GLY A 548 9.71 3.62 17.55
CA GLY A 548 9.81 2.16 17.61
C GLY A 548 11.15 1.67 18.09
N PHE A 549 11.43 0.39 17.83
CA PHE A 549 12.65 -0.27 18.28
C PHE A 549 13.67 -0.42 17.17
N ASN A 550 14.93 -0.15 17.48
CA ASN A 550 16.03 -0.44 16.56
C ASN A 550 16.31 -1.94 16.51
N GLY A 551 16.97 -2.37 15.43
CA GLY A 551 17.40 -3.75 15.30
C GLY A 551 18.33 -4.20 16.44
N ALA A 552 18.41 -5.52 16.62
CA ALA A 552 19.16 -6.19 17.67
C ALA A 552 20.56 -5.55 17.95
N ALA A 553 21.37 -5.30 16.92
CA ALA A 553 22.72 -4.73 17.09
C ALA A 553 22.72 -3.34 17.77
N ALA A 554 21.73 -2.49 17.46
CA ALA A 554 21.60 -1.15 18.05
C ALA A 554 21.14 -1.20 19.50
N ILE A 555 20.23 -2.12 19.84
CA ILE A 555 19.82 -2.38 21.23
C ILE A 555 21.05 -2.75 22.10
N GLU A 556 21.95 -3.60 21.61
CA GLU A 556 23.21 -3.92 22.31
C GLU A 556 24.18 -2.74 22.39
N GLY A 557 24.18 -1.87 21.38
CA GLY A 557 24.92 -0.62 21.35
C GLY A 557 24.38 0.44 22.33
N GLY A 558 23.29 0.15 23.06
CA GLY A 558 22.65 1.06 24.01
C GLY A 558 21.65 2.03 23.38
N VAL A 559 21.17 1.76 22.17
CA VAL A 559 20.19 2.58 21.45
C VAL A 559 18.98 1.72 21.08
N PRO A 560 18.12 1.38 22.07
CA PRO A 560 17.09 0.36 21.87
C PRO A 560 15.90 0.84 21.05
N SER A 561 15.57 2.12 21.15
CA SER A 561 14.43 2.75 20.50
C SER A 561 14.86 3.97 19.68
N TYR A 562 13.94 4.43 18.83
CA TYR A 562 13.98 5.72 18.16
C TYR A 562 12.67 6.46 18.43
N ASP A 563 12.76 7.77 18.58
CA ASP A 563 11.61 8.65 18.85
C ASP A 563 10.70 8.78 17.61
N GLU A 564 9.51 9.35 17.81
CA GLU A 564 8.60 9.70 16.72
C GLU A 564 9.27 10.64 15.69
N GLU A 565 8.87 10.52 14.43
CA GLU A 565 9.25 11.45 13.37
C GLU A 565 8.14 12.49 13.17
N ASP A 566 8.49 13.77 13.22
CA ASP A 566 7.56 14.89 13.06
C ASP A 566 7.58 15.45 11.63
N LEU A 567 6.45 16.01 11.20
CA LEU A 567 6.30 16.76 9.96
C LEU A 567 5.52 18.02 10.22
N THR A 568 6.07 19.15 9.83
CA THR A 568 5.34 20.41 9.74
C THR A 568 5.02 20.71 8.29
N SER A 569 3.74 20.92 7.98
CA SER A 569 3.27 21.24 6.64
C SER A 569 2.52 22.57 6.62
N VAL A 570 2.89 23.43 5.67
CA VAL A 570 2.12 24.63 5.30
C VAL A 570 1.65 24.49 3.86
N GLU A 571 0.35 24.67 3.64
CA GLU A 571 -0.27 24.56 2.33
C GLU A 571 -1.12 25.78 2.01
N PHE A 572 -1.00 26.26 0.78
CA PHE A 572 -1.89 27.25 0.17
C PHE A 572 -2.60 26.59 -1.00
N GLY A 573 -3.91 26.72 -1.07
CA GLY A 573 -4.66 26.08 -2.15
C GLY A 573 -5.89 26.85 -2.61
N SER A 574 -6.42 26.39 -3.74
CA SER A 574 -7.64 26.89 -4.36
C SER A 574 -8.46 25.74 -4.91
N LYS A 575 -9.79 25.85 -4.79
CA LYS A 575 -10.77 25.00 -5.47
C LYS A 575 -11.60 25.91 -6.35
N SER A 576 -11.80 25.52 -7.60
CA SER A 576 -12.48 26.40 -8.55
C SER A 576 -13.29 25.62 -9.57
N LEU A 577 -14.56 25.99 -9.68
CA LEU A 577 -15.45 25.62 -10.76
C LEU A 577 -15.50 26.74 -11.80
N PHE A 578 -15.48 26.36 -13.07
CA PHE A 578 -15.58 27.27 -14.21
C PHE A 578 -16.62 26.74 -15.19
N LEU A 579 -17.07 27.61 -16.10
CA LEU A 579 -18.00 27.27 -17.18
C LEU A 579 -19.31 26.64 -16.64
N ASP A 580 -19.91 27.26 -15.62
CA ASP A 580 -21.13 26.75 -14.96
C ASP A 580 -20.97 25.29 -14.46
N GLY A 581 -19.82 25.01 -13.85
CA GLY A 581 -19.50 23.69 -13.28
C GLY A 581 -19.01 22.64 -14.28
N GLN A 582 -18.76 22.99 -15.54
CA GLN A 582 -18.25 22.04 -16.54
C GLN A 582 -16.73 21.79 -16.44
N LEU A 583 -16.01 22.67 -15.75
CA LEU A 583 -14.56 22.55 -15.58
C LEU A 583 -14.20 22.75 -14.10
N ARG A 584 -13.51 21.76 -13.53
CA ARG A 584 -12.95 21.82 -12.17
C ARG A 584 -11.43 21.99 -12.26
N LEU A 585 -10.90 22.99 -11.57
CA LEU A 585 -9.47 23.20 -11.42
C LEU A 585 -9.15 23.41 -9.93
N ASN A 586 -8.41 22.46 -9.37
CA ASN A 586 -7.92 22.52 -8.00
C ASN A 586 -6.40 22.67 -8.02
N THR A 587 -5.87 23.62 -7.28
CA THR A 587 -4.42 23.88 -7.20
C THR A 587 -3.98 23.90 -5.75
N SER A 588 -2.87 23.26 -5.41
CA SER A 588 -2.23 23.39 -4.10
C SER A 588 -0.72 23.58 -4.25
N VAL A 589 -0.14 24.38 -3.35
CA VAL A 589 1.29 24.59 -3.17
C VAL A 589 1.59 24.34 -1.70
N PHE A 590 2.55 23.47 -1.42
CA PHE A 590 2.88 23.06 -0.07
C PHE A 590 4.37 23.15 0.21
N PHE A 591 4.71 23.28 1.49
CA PHE A 591 6.05 23.18 2.03
C PHE A 591 6.00 22.25 3.24
N ASN A 592 6.85 21.23 3.22
CA ASN A 592 6.96 20.19 4.23
C ASN A 592 8.37 20.28 4.83
N GLU A 593 8.46 20.35 6.16
CA GLU A 593 9.71 20.34 6.93
C GLU A 593 9.73 19.20 7.93
#